data_AF-A0A2A6PH33-F1
#
_entry.id   AF-A0A2A6PH33-F1
#
_cell.length_a   1.000
_cell.length_b   1.000
_cell.length_c   1.000
_cell.angle_alpha   90.00
_cell.angle_beta   90.00
_cell.angle_gamma   90.00
#
_symmetry.space_group_name_H-M   'P 1'
#
loop_
_entity.id
_entity.type
_entity.pdbx_description
1 polymer ?
#
loop_
_entity_poly.entity_id
_entity_poly.type
_entity_poly.pdbx_seq_one_letter_code
_entity_poly.pdbx_strand_id
1 'polypeptide(L)'
;MAQMSSVFGLWNTSPTRHTPLEDVQGVFSGSLVAALGLYFLASAGLLTGSTAGVAFLLHYATGVNFALAFFLLNLPFFYLSLKRLGPAFTIKTFIAIGLTSLLTDAQSRLFEIEQIHPGWAALLGGLLLGYGVLALYRHRASLGGVGILGVYLQERFGIRAGFVQLAIDMVVLAVAFAVTTPRVVLWSVLGAVVLNLFVAINHRADRYIAL
;
A
#
# COMPACT_ATOMS: atom_id res chain seq x y z
N MET A 1 -4.16 26.08 -25.83
CA MET A 1 -3.35 24.85 -25.97
C MET A 1 -1.93 25.27 -26.31
N ALA A 2 -1.05 25.39 -25.31
CA ALA A 2 0.35 25.75 -25.55
C ALA A 2 1.22 24.50 -25.30
N GLN A 3 1.74 23.94 -26.39
CA GLN A 3 2.84 23.00 -26.33
C GLN A 3 4.07 23.75 -25.81
N MET A 4 4.54 23.42 -24.61
CA MET A 4 5.90 23.73 -24.21
C MET A 4 6.82 22.76 -24.95
N SER A 5 7.34 23.19 -26.11
CA SER A 5 8.44 22.52 -26.79
C SER A 5 9.72 22.71 -25.96
N SER A 6 10.23 21.63 -25.38
CA SER A 6 11.58 21.63 -24.83
C SER A 6 12.58 21.46 -25.97
N VAL A 7 13.61 22.29 -25.95
CA VAL A 7 14.60 22.56 -27.01
C VAL A 7 15.40 21.32 -27.49
N PHE A 8 15.18 20.13 -26.94
CA PHE A 8 15.94 18.93 -27.29
C PHE A 8 15.16 17.77 -27.90
N GLY A 9 13.83 17.83 -28.08
CA GLY A 9 13.12 16.80 -28.87
C GLY A 9 13.32 15.32 -28.42
N LEU A 10 13.81 15.08 -27.20
CA LEU A 10 14.13 13.75 -26.65
C LEU A 10 13.03 13.19 -25.74
N TRP A 11 11.95 13.94 -25.53
CA TRP A 11 10.93 13.60 -24.55
C TRP A 11 9.67 13.14 -25.24
N ASN A 12 9.46 11.83 -25.27
CA ASN A 12 8.15 11.27 -25.52
C ASN A 12 7.56 10.83 -24.18
N THR A 13 6.69 11.65 -23.59
CA THR A 13 6.04 11.39 -22.30
C THR A 13 4.82 10.48 -22.41
N SER A 14 4.71 9.67 -23.46
CA SER A 14 3.58 8.74 -23.60
C SER A 14 3.80 7.57 -22.64
N PRO A 15 3.03 7.45 -21.54
CA PRO A 15 3.08 6.25 -20.72
C PRO A 15 2.55 5.14 -21.63
N THR A 16 3.38 4.15 -21.97
CA THR A 16 2.92 2.94 -22.65
C THR A 16 1.74 2.41 -21.83
N ARG A 17 0.53 2.49 -22.41
CA ARG A 17 -0.67 1.98 -21.74
C ARG A 17 -0.50 0.47 -21.62
N HIS A 18 -0.54 -0.04 -20.39
CA HIS A 18 -0.54 -1.47 -20.17
C HIS A 18 -1.71 -2.12 -20.90
N THR A 19 -1.45 -3.28 -21.50
CA THR A 19 -2.53 -4.10 -22.04
C THR A 19 -3.37 -4.64 -20.88
N PRO A 20 -4.65 -4.99 -21.10
CA PRO A 20 -5.46 -5.61 -20.04
C PRO A 20 -4.82 -6.88 -19.45
N LEU A 21 -4.07 -7.64 -20.25
CA LEU A 21 -3.36 -8.83 -19.78
C LEU A 21 -2.19 -8.48 -18.85
N GLU A 22 -1.40 -7.47 -19.20
CA GLU A 22 -0.34 -6.93 -18.34
C GLU A 22 -0.92 -6.40 -17.03
N ASP A 23 -2.05 -5.70 -17.09
CA ASP A 23 -2.73 -5.22 -15.89
C ASP A 23 -3.22 -6.37 -15.00
N VAL A 24 -3.82 -7.41 -15.57
CA VAL A 24 -4.27 -8.58 -14.80
C VAL A 24 -3.08 -9.26 -14.13
N GLN A 25 -2.01 -9.53 -14.88
CA GLN A 25 -0.80 -10.17 -14.35
C GLN A 25 -0.09 -9.31 -13.31
N GLY A 26 0.01 -8.00 -13.55
CA GLY A 26 0.61 -7.03 -12.63
C GLY A 26 -0.19 -6.85 -11.35
N VAL A 27 -1.52 -6.75 -11.44
CA VAL A 27 -2.40 -6.66 -10.26
C VAL A 27 -2.35 -7.95 -9.46
N PHE A 28 -2.38 -9.11 -10.11
CA PHE A 28 -2.28 -10.40 -9.43
C PHE A 28 -0.94 -10.56 -8.70
N SER A 29 0.18 -10.37 -9.41
CA SER A 29 1.52 -10.51 -8.83
C SER A 29 1.79 -9.48 -7.72
N GLY A 30 1.40 -8.22 -7.92
CA GLY A 30 1.48 -7.18 -6.90
C GLY A 30 0.67 -7.52 -5.64
N SER A 31 -0.55 -8.03 -5.82
CA SER A 31 -1.41 -8.46 -4.71
C SER A 31 -0.84 -9.69 -3.97
N LEU A 32 -0.26 -10.64 -4.69
CA LEU A 32 0.37 -11.83 -4.09
C LEU A 32 1.58 -11.47 -3.23
N VAL A 33 2.45 -10.60 -3.74
CA VAL A 33 3.64 -10.13 -3.01
C VAL A 33 3.25 -9.25 -1.82
N ALA A 34 2.22 -8.40 -1.98
CA ALA A 34 1.67 -7.62 -0.88
C ALA A 34 1.06 -8.52 0.22
N ALA A 35 0.28 -9.53 -0.16
CA ALA A 35 -0.29 -10.52 0.76
C ALA A 35 0.80 -11.24 1.53
N LEU A 36 1.88 -11.67 0.85
CA LEU A 36 3.02 -12.29 1.51
C LEU A 36 3.68 -11.34 2.52
N GLY A 37 3.87 -10.06 2.16
CA GLY A 37 4.41 -9.06 3.08
C GLY A 37 3.52 -8.87 4.33
N LEU A 38 2.20 -8.82 4.15
CA LEU A 38 1.24 -8.76 5.26
C LEU A 38 1.29 -10.02 6.13
N TYR A 39 1.41 -11.20 5.52
CA TYR A 39 1.52 -12.47 6.24
C TYR A 39 2.76 -12.50 7.14
N PHE A 40 3.92 -12.08 6.65
CA PHE A 40 5.15 -11.98 7.47
C PHE A 40 4.98 -11.05 8.68
N LEU A 41 4.34 -9.88 8.49
CA LEU A 41 4.07 -8.96 9.59
C LEU A 41 3.10 -9.58 10.60
N ALA A 42 2.03 -10.23 10.12
CA ALA A 42 1.03 -10.89 10.95
C ALA A 42 1.61 -12.05 11.76
N SER A 43 2.50 -12.87 11.18
CA SER A 43 3.19 -13.98 11.87
C SER A 43 4.03 -13.50 13.06
N ALA A 44 4.46 -12.24 13.07
CA ALA A 44 5.17 -11.63 14.20
C ALA A 44 4.27 -10.75 15.09
N GLY A 45 2.96 -10.72 14.85
CA GLY A 45 2.00 -9.89 15.58
C GLY A 45 2.17 -8.39 15.34
N LEU A 46 2.77 -7.99 14.23
CA LEU A 46 3.04 -6.59 13.90
C LEU A 46 1.84 -5.94 13.21
N LEU A 47 1.60 -4.67 13.54
CA LEU A 47 0.59 -3.83 12.91
C LEU A 47 1.16 -3.07 11.70
N THR A 48 0.28 -2.74 10.74
CA THR A 48 0.54 -1.76 9.69
C THR A 48 -0.06 -0.40 10.09
N GLY A 49 0.62 0.72 9.82
CA GLY A 49 0.18 2.06 10.25
C GLY A 49 -0.98 2.67 9.45
N SER A 50 -1.52 1.95 8.46
CA SER A 50 -2.50 2.49 7.51
C SER A 50 -3.95 2.41 8.03
N THR A 51 -4.93 2.56 7.14
CA THR A 51 -6.36 2.33 7.48
C THR A 51 -6.61 0.96 8.11
N ALA A 52 -5.80 -0.05 7.76
CA ALA A 52 -5.85 -1.36 8.40
C ALA A 52 -5.47 -1.29 9.89
N GLY A 53 -4.43 -0.54 10.25
CA GLY A 53 -4.03 -0.31 11.64
C GLY A 53 -5.13 0.38 12.44
N VAL A 54 -5.74 1.42 11.88
CA VAL A 54 -6.88 2.12 12.53
C VAL A 54 -8.06 1.18 12.75
N ALA A 55 -8.38 0.32 11.76
CA ALA A 55 -9.45 -0.67 11.89
C ALA A 55 -9.16 -1.70 13.00
N PHE A 56 -7.90 -2.15 13.15
CA PHE A 56 -7.49 -3.02 14.25
C PHE A 56 -7.62 -2.32 15.61
N LEU A 57 -7.15 -1.08 15.72
CA LEU A 57 -7.28 -0.31 16.97
C LEU A 57 -8.75 -0.13 17.38
N LEU A 58 -9.64 0.16 16.42
CA LEU A 58 -11.09 0.23 16.68
C LEU A 58 -11.66 -1.11 17.11
N HIS A 59 -11.28 -2.20 16.45
CA HIS A 59 -11.71 -3.54 16.80
C HIS A 59 -11.29 -3.90 18.23
N TYR A 60 -10.02 -3.66 18.60
CA TYR A 60 -9.53 -3.96 19.94
C TYR A 60 -10.11 -3.05 21.03
N ALA A 61 -10.37 -1.78 20.71
CA ALA A 61 -10.90 -0.82 21.69
C ALA A 61 -12.41 -0.96 21.93
N THR A 62 -13.19 -1.30 20.91
CA THR A 62 -14.66 -1.25 20.96
C THR A 62 -15.34 -2.60 20.69
N GLY A 63 -14.59 -3.62 20.26
CA GLY A 63 -15.14 -4.91 19.84
C GLY A 63 -15.88 -4.88 18.51
N VAL A 64 -15.93 -3.74 17.81
CA VAL A 64 -16.57 -3.62 16.49
C VAL A 64 -15.91 -4.56 15.50
N ASN A 65 -16.71 -5.21 14.65
CA ASN A 65 -16.20 -6.11 13.62
C ASN A 65 -15.14 -5.41 12.75
N PHE A 66 -13.95 -6.01 12.64
CA PHE A 66 -12.83 -5.46 11.88
C PHE A 66 -13.18 -5.15 10.42
N ALA A 67 -13.86 -6.08 9.73
CA ALA A 67 -14.22 -5.90 8.32
C ALA A 67 -15.18 -4.71 8.14
N LEU A 68 -16.13 -4.53 9.05
CA LEU A 68 -17.02 -3.37 9.05
C LEU A 68 -16.24 -2.06 9.29
N ALA A 69 -15.38 -2.01 10.33
CA ALA A 69 -14.56 -0.84 10.63
C ALA A 69 -13.65 -0.47 9.45
N PHE A 70 -12.97 -1.47 8.87
CA PHE A 70 -12.11 -1.30 7.72
C PHE A 70 -12.87 -0.78 6.50
N PHE A 71 -14.04 -1.33 6.19
CA PHE A 71 -14.87 -0.87 5.07
C PHE A 71 -15.29 0.60 5.24
N LEU A 72 -15.79 0.97 6.42
CA LEU A 72 -16.25 2.33 6.71
C LEU A 72 -15.09 3.34 6.66
N LEU A 73 -13.93 2.99 7.21
CA LEU A 73 -12.72 3.82 7.12
C LEU A 73 -12.21 4.00 5.69
N ASN A 74 -12.46 3.02 4.81
CA ASN A 74 -12.06 3.10 3.40
C ASN A 74 -13.06 3.87 2.52
N LEU A 75 -14.31 4.03 2.94
CA LEU A 75 -15.36 4.74 2.20
C LEU A 75 -14.95 6.14 1.68
N PRO A 76 -14.36 7.04 2.50
CA PRO A 76 -13.92 8.35 2.01
C PRO A 76 -12.82 8.25 0.95
N PHE A 77 -11.95 7.24 1.02
CA PHE A 77 -10.90 7.02 0.04
C PHE A 77 -11.45 6.44 -1.26
N PHE A 78 -12.46 5.58 -1.22
CA PHE A 78 -13.15 5.12 -2.43
C PHE A 78 -13.88 6.27 -3.14
N TYR A 79 -14.53 7.15 -2.38
CA TYR A 79 -15.12 8.37 -2.93
C TYR A 79 -14.05 9.27 -3.59
N LEU A 80 -12.92 9.48 -2.93
CA LEU A 80 -11.80 10.24 -3.46
C LEU A 80 -11.25 9.61 -4.76
N SER A 81 -11.07 8.30 -4.76
CA SER A 81 -10.60 7.50 -5.91
C SER A 81 -11.50 7.70 -7.11
N LEU A 82 -12.82 7.50 -6.96
CA LEU A 82 -13.79 7.65 -8.05
C LEU A 82 -13.78 9.06 -8.62
N LYS A 83 -13.73 10.08 -7.75
CA LYS A 83 -13.86 11.47 -8.16
C LYS A 83 -12.58 12.06 -8.76
N ARG A 84 -11.40 11.61 -8.31
CA ARG A 84 -10.11 12.25 -8.65
C ARG A 84 -9.18 11.37 -9.49
N LEU A 85 -9.16 10.06 -9.27
CA LEU A 85 -8.27 9.11 -9.96
C LEU A 85 -9.00 8.33 -11.07
N GLY A 86 -10.34 8.30 -11.01
CA GLY A 86 -11.21 7.75 -12.03
C GLY A 86 -11.65 6.29 -11.81
N PRO A 87 -12.61 5.81 -12.61
CA PRO A 87 -13.25 4.51 -12.40
C PRO A 87 -12.29 3.34 -12.66
N ALA A 88 -11.40 3.44 -13.66
CA ALA A 88 -10.44 2.37 -13.96
C ALA A 88 -9.49 2.09 -12.79
N PHE A 89 -8.93 3.14 -12.18
CA PHE A 89 -8.09 3.01 -10.98
C PHE A 89 -8.87 2.40 -9.82
N THR A 90 -10.11 2.84 -9.64
CA THR A 90 -10.97 2.37 -8.55
C THR A 90 -11.30 0.88 -8.69
N ILE A 91 -11.70 0.42 -9.87
CA ILE A 91 -12.02 -0.99 -10.12
C ILE A 91 -10.77 -1.86 -9.90
N LYS A 92 -9.62 -1.48 -10.47
CA LYS A 92 -8.37 -2.21 -10.27
C LYS A 92 -7.96 -2.27 -8.79
N THR A 93 -8.10 -1.15 -8.08
CA THR A 93 -7.84 -1.08 -6.63
C THR A 93 -8.78 -1.97 -5.84
N PHE A 94 -10.07 -2.01 -6.18
CA PHE A 94 -11.03 -2.90 -5.54
C PHE A 94 -10.67 -4.38 -5.76
N ILE A 95 -10.30 -4.75 -7.00
CA ILE A 95 -9.83 -6.09 -7.33
C ILE A 95 -8.54 -6.42 -6.56
N ALA A 96 -7.57 -5.51 -6.51
CA ALA A 96 -6.31 -5.70 -5.79
C ALA A 96 -6.52 -5.92 -4.28
N ILE A 97 -7.42 -5.14 -3.66
CA ILE A 97 -7.80 -5.33 -2.25
C ILE A 97 -8.42 -6.72 -2.06
N GLY A 98 -9.40 -7.09 -2.90
CA GLY A 98 -10.06 -8.40 -2.81
C GLY A 98 -9.09 -9.57 -3.00
N LEU A 99 -8.20 -9.50 -3.99
CA LEU A 99 -7.16 -10.51 -4.23
C LEU A 99 -6.18 -10.58 -3.05
N THR A 100 -5.69 -9.45 -2.56
CA THR A 100 -4.74 -9.42 -1.44
C THR A 100 -5.37 -10.03 -0.19
N SER A 101 -6.64 -9.72 0.10
CA SER A 101 -7.37 -10.34 1.22
C SER A 101 -7.55 -11.84 1.06
N LEU A 102 -7.98 -12.32 -0.12
CA LEU A 102 -8.14 -13.74 -0.42
C LEU A 102 -6.81 -14.50 -0.31
N LEU A 103 -5.74 -13.93 -0.87
CA LEU A 103 -4.41 -14.54 -0.86
C LEU A 103 -3.82 -14.57 0.55
N THR A 104 -4.02 -13.53 1.36
CA THR A 104 -3.55 -13.51 2.76
C THR A 104 -4.25 -14.60 3.58
N ASP A 105 -5.58 -14.77 3.43
CA ASP A 105 -6.31 -15.86 4.09
C ASP A 105 -5.86 -17.24 3.57
N ALA A 106 -5.72 -17.40 2.26
CA ALA A 106 -5.26 -18.66 1.67
C ALA A 106 -3.85 -19.04 2.12
N GLN A 107 -2.92 -18.08 2.21
CA GLN A 107 -1.54 -18.32 2.65
C GLN A 107 -1.47 -18.97 4.04
N SER A 108 -2.33 -18.54 4.97
CA SER A 108 -2.42 -19.13 6.30
C SER A 108 -2.79 -20.63 6.31
N ARG A 109 -3.38 -21.13 5.22
CA ARG A 109 -3.75 -22.55 5.03
C ARG A 109 -2.75 -23.32 4.16
N LEU A 110 -1.88 -22.63 3.43
CA LEU A 110 -0.93 -23.21 2.50
C LEU A 110 0.44 -23.44 3.15
N PHE A 111 0.85 -22.55 4.04
CA PHE A 111 2.08 -22.70 4.82
C PHE A 111 1.97 -21.96 6.15
N GLU A 112 2.80 -22.37 7.10
CA GLU A 112 2.89 -21.76 8.42
C GLU A 112 4.33 -21.31 8.68
N ILE A 113 4.50 -20.08 9.14
CA ILE A 113 5.77 -19.60 9.69
C ILE A 113 5.72 -19.87 11.19
N GLU A 114 6.34 -20.99 11.61
CA GLU A 114 6.35 -21.41 13.02
C GLU A 114 7.01 -20.35 13.92
N GLN A 115 8.16 -19.82 13.51
CA GLN A 115 8.87 -18.76 14.23
C GLN A 115 9.56 -17.80 13.27
N ILE A 116 9.43 -16.50 13.56
CA ILE A 116 10.19 -15.45 12.89
C ILE A 116 10.52 -14.34 13.89
N HIS A 117 11.77 -13.87 13.87
CA HIS A 117 12.16 -12.75 14.72
C HIS A 117 11.39 -11.48 14.31
N PRO A 118 10.77 -10.73 15.23
CA PRO A 118 9.94 -9.57 14.88
C PRO A 118 10.66 -8.51 14.04
N GLY A 119 11.95 -8.28 14.29
CA GLY A 119 12.74 -7.36 13.47
C GLY A 119 12.94 -7.85 12.03
N TRP A 120 13.04 -9.15 11.81
CA TRP A 120 13.19 -9.73 10.47
C TRP A 120 11.84 -9.72 9.73
N ALA A 121 10.76 -10.03 10.45
CA ALA A 121 9.40 -9.88 9.94
C ALA A 121 9.09 -8.43 9.53
N ALA A 122 9.50 -7.44 10.34
CA ALA A 122 9.35 -6.03 10.02
C ALA A 122 10.09 -5.63 8.73
N LEU A 123 11.36 -6.03 8.60
CA LEU A 123 12.17 -5.73 7.41
C LEU A 123 11.63 -6.41 6.15
N LEU A 124 11.44 -7.73 6.19
CA LEU A 124 10.97 -8.51 5.03
C LEU A 124 9.53 -8.17 4.68
N GLY A 125 8.64 -8.12 5.68
CA GLY A 125 7.23 -7.78 5.50
C GLY A 125 7.06 -6.37 4.94
N GLY A 126 7.79 -5.39 5.48
CA GLY A 126 7.79 -4.02 4.97
C GLY A 126 8.30 -3.92 3.53
N LEU A 127 9.40 -4.59 3.19
CA LEU A 127 9.93 -4.60 1.82
C LEU A 127 8.98 -5.27 0.84
N LEU A 128 8.51 -6.48 1.15
CA LEU A 128 7.59 -7.23 0.29
C LEU A 128 6.30 -6.45 0.06
N LEU A 129 5.71 -5.89 1.12
CA LEU A 129 4.55 -5.03 1.00
C LEU A 129 4.85 -3.80 0.14
N GLY A 130 6.04 -3.21 0.26
CA GLY A 130 6.49 -2.10 -0.58
C GLY A 130 6.64 -2.46 -2.05
N TYR A 131 7.19 -3.64 -2.35
CA TYR A 131 7.25 -4.17 -3.71
C TYR A 131 5.85 -4.41 -4.29
N GLY A 132 4.96 -5.03 -3.51
CA GLY A 132 3.57 -5.28 -3.92
C GLY A 132 2.81 -4.00 -4.21
N VAL A 133 2.87 -3.02 -3.29
CA VAL A 133 2.25 -1.70 -3.47
C VAL A 133 2.84 -0.96 -4.68
N LEU A 134 4.16 -0.99 -4.86
CA LEU A 134 4.80 -0.34 -6.01
C LEU A 134 4.38 -0.97 -7.34
N ALA A 135 4.30 -2.30 -7.40
CA ALA A 135 3.80 -3.01 -8.58
C ALA A 135 2.36 -2.58 -8.89
N LEU A 136 1.50 -2.49 -7.88
CA LEU A 136 0.11 -2.02 -8.05
C LEU A 136 0.05 -0.58 -8.56
N TYR A 137 0.86 0.34 -8.00
CA TYR A 137 0.90 1.72 -8.46
C TYR A 137 1.29 1.85 -9.93
N ARG A 138 2.23 1.01 -10.42
CA ARG A 138 2.60 0.97 -11.85
C ARG A 138 1.43 0.60 -12.76
N HIS A 139 0.55 -0.28 -12.30
CA HIS A 139 -0.67 -0.67 -13.01
C HIS A 139 -1.89 0.23 -12.73
N ARG A 140 -1.69 1.40 -12.12
CA ARG A 140 -2.76 2.32 -11.68
C ARG A 140 -3.77 1.61 -10.76
N ALA A 141 -3.26 0.87 -9.79
CA ALA A 141 -4.02 0.23 -8.72
C ALA A 141 -3.39 0.58 -7.36
N SER A 142 -4.11 0.32 -6.27
CA SER A 142 -3.62 0.55 -4.89
C SER A 142 -4.16 -0.55 -3.98
N LEU A 143 -3.70 -0.59 -2.72
CA LEU A 143 -4.27 -1.42 -1.65
C LEU A 143 -5.28 -0.65 -0.77
N GLY A 144 -5.81 0.46 -1.29
CA GLY A 144 -6.85 1.23 -0.62
C GLY A 144 -6.33 2.21 0.43
N GLY A 145 -7.29 2.79 1.16
CA GLY A 145 -7.04 3.67 2.30
C GLY A 145 -6.10 4.83 2.01
N VAL A 146 -5.15 5.03 2.92
CA VAL A 146 -4.13 6.08 2.84
C VAL A 146 -3.30 5.99 1.56
N GLY A 147 -3.14 4.80 0.97
CA GLY A 147 -2.45 4.65 -0.31
C GLY A 147 -3.13 5.38 -1.45
N ILE A 148 -4.47 5.44 -1.47
CA ILE A 148 -5.22 6.24 -2.46
C ILE A 148 -4.94 7.73 -2.28
N LEU A 149 -4.93 8.20 -1.03
CA LEU A 149 -4.61 9.59 -0.70
C LEU A 149 -3.17 9.93 -1.12
N GLY A 150 -2.22 9.04 -0.85
CA GLY A 150 -0.82 9.19 -1.26
C GLY A 150 -0.66 9.35 -2.76
N VAL A 151 -1.30 8.49 -3.56
CA VAL A 151 -1.30 8.59 -5.04
C VAL A 151 -1.92 9.91 -5.49
N TYR A 152 -3.07 10.29 -4.94
CA TYR A 152 -3.73 11.54 -5.29
C TYR A 152 -2.88 12.78 -4.98
N LEU A 153 -2.25 12.84 -3.79
CA LEU A 153 -1.37 13.95 -3.43
C LEU A 153 -0.09 13.96 -4.29
N GLN A 154 0.39 12.80 -4.71
CA GLN A 154 1.50 12.71 -5.65
C GLN A 154 1.15 13.26 -7.03
N GLU A 155 0.00 12.88 -7.59
CA GLU A 155 -0.46 13.41 -8.89
C GLU A 155 -0.78 14.91 -8.84
N ARG A 156 -1.35 15.39 -7.74
CA ARG A 156 -1.81 16.78 -7.62
C ARG A 156 -0.72 17.76 -7.17
N PHE A 157 0.16 17.35 -6.25
CA PHE A 157 1.11 18.25 -5.59
C PHE A 157 2.57 17.80 -5.75
N GLY A 158 2.84 16.66 -6.40
CA GLY A 158 4.19 16.12 -6.54
C GLY A 158 4.80 15.56 -5.25
N ILE A 159 4.02 15.45 -4.18
CA ILE A 159 4.47 14.89 -2.90
C ILE A 159 4.52 13.37 -3.03
N ARG A 160 5.66 12.75 -2.74
CA ARG A 160 5.83 11.30 -2.89
C ARG A 160 4.88 10.54 -1.97
N ALA A 161 4.11 9.59 -2.53
CA ALA A 161 3.09 8.82 -1.82
C ALA A 161 3.62 8.15 -0.55
N GLY A 162 4.83 7.59 -0.59
CA GLY A 162 5.45 6.96 0.57
C GLY A 162 5.65 7.90 1.76
N PHE A 163 5.96 9.18 1.54
CA PHE A 163 6.09 10.13 2.66
C PHE A 163 4.73 10.51 3.26
N VAL A 164 3.69 10.60 2.44
CA VAL A 164 2.32 10.80 2.92
C VAL A 164 1.87 9.62 3.78
N GLN A 165 2.11 8.40 3.29
CA GLN A 165 1.80 7.18 4.02
C GLN A 165 2.58 7.10 5.33
N LEU A 166 3.89 7.36 5.31
CA LEU A 166 4.72 7.35 6.51
C LEU A 166 4.21 8.34 7.56
N ALA A 167 3.86 9.56 7.17
CA ALA A 167 3.35 10.56 8.11
C ALA A 167 2.08 10.08 8.81
N ILE A 168 1.15 9.45 8.08
CA ILE A 168 -0.09 8.93 8.64
C ILE A 168 0.19 7.67 9.48
N ASP A 169 1.05 6.78 9.00
CA ASP A 169 1.45 5.57 9.72
C ASP A 169 2.06 5.91 11.09
N MET A 170 2.89 6.94 11.17
CA MET A 170 3.48 7.37 12.44
C MET A 170 2.44 7.91 13.42
N VAL A 171 1.39 8.59 12.93
CA VAL A 171 0.27 9.04 13.78
C VAL A 171 -0.51 7.83 14.31
N VAL A 172 -0.83 6.87 13.45
CA VAL A 172 -1.58 5.66 13.85
C VAL A 172 -0.78 4.80 14.82
N LEU A 173 0.52 4.62 14.57
CA LEU A 173 1.42 3.85 15.44
C LEU A 173 1.69 4.57 16.77
N ALA A 174 1.66 5.91 16.81
CA ALA A 174 1.69 6.65 18.06
C ALA A 174 0.47 6.33 18.93
N VAL A 175 -0.73 6.23 18.34
CA VAL A 175 -1.96 5.83 19.05
C VAL A 175 -1.89 4.35 19.49
N ALA A 176 -1.18 3.49 18.74
CA ALA A 176 -1.05 2.09 19.08
C ALA A 176 -0.35 1.83 20.42
N PHE A 177 0.48 2.75 20.94
CA PHE A 177 1.07 2.64 22.29
C PHE A 177 0.02 2.55 23.41
N ALA A 178 -1.20 3.04 23.19
CA ALA A 178 -2.29 2.93 24.16
C ALA A 178 -2.97 1.55 24.14
N VAL A 179 -2.74 0.72 23.11
CA VAL A 179 -3.49 -0.51 22.86
C VAL A 179 -2.60 -1.76 22.82
N THR A 180 -1.30 -1.61 22.50
CA THR A 180 -0.36 -2.74 22.41
C THR A 180 0.97 -2.46 23.11
N THR A 181 1.82 -3.48 23.19
CA THR A 181 3.12 -3.37 23.88
C THR A 181 4.10 -2.47 23.10
N PRO A 182 4.94 -1.68 23.81
CA PRO A 182 5.95 -0.84 23.15
C PRO A 182 6.85 -1.59 22.19
N ARG A 183 7.19 -2.85 22.49
CA ARG A 183 8.03 -3.70 21.62
C ARG A 183 7.37 -3.95 20.27
N VAL A 184 6.08 -4.27 20.24
CA VAL A 184 5.33 -4.47 19.00
C VAL A 184 5.27 -3.18 18.19
N VAL A 185 4.99 -2.04 18.84
CA VAL A 185 4.93 -0.74 18.16
C VAL A 185 6.28 -0.39 17.52
N LEU A 186 7.40 -0.57 18.22
CA LEU A 186 8.73 -0.25 17.68
C LEU A 186 9.06 -1.09 16.43
N TRP A 187 8.74 -2.38 16.43
CA TRP A 187 8.93 -3.24 15.25
C TRP A 187 7.95 -2.89 14.12
N SER A 188 6.71 -2.53 14.43
CA SER A 188 5.75 -2.00 13.45
C SER A 188 6.21 -0.70 12.82
N VAL A 189 6.80 0.22 13.60
CA VAL A 189 7.40 1.46 13.08
C VAL A 189 8.53 1.12 12.11
N LEU A 190 9.39 0.16 12.43
CA LEU A 190 10.43 -0.29 11.50
C LEU A 190 9.82 -0.79 10.18
N GLY A 191 8.81 -1.66 10.23
CA GLY A 191 8.14 -2.17 9.04
C GLY A 191 7.48 -1.07 8.19
N ALA A 192 6.80 -0.13 8.85
CA ALA A 192 6.20 1.03 8.19
C ALA A 192 7.25 1.94 7.55
N VAL A 193 8.36 2.22 8.23
CA VAL A 193 9.47 3.01 7.67
C VAL A 193 10.05 2.33 6.44
N VAL A 194 10.31 1.03 6.50
CA VAL A 194 10.87 0.25 5.39
C VAL A 194 9.93 0.28 4.18
N LEU A 195 8.66 -0.06 4.38
CA LEU A 195 7.60 0.01 3.36
C LEU A 195 7.57 1.38 2.68
N ASN A 196 7.40 2.42 3.50
CA ASN A 196 7.08 3.75 3.01
C ASN A 196 8.30 4.44 2.40
N LEU A 197 9.49 4.20 2.93
CA LEU A 197 10.73 4.70 2.33
C LEU A 197 11.01 3.99 1.00
N PHE A 198 10.77 2.67 0.92
CA PHE A 198 10.89 1.93 -0.33
C PHE A 198 9.95 2.51 -1.40
N VAL A 199 8.69 2.76 -1.07
CA VAL A 199 7.73 3.42 -1.96
C VAL A 199 8.17 4.83 -2.30
N ALA A 200 8.59 5.64 -1.32
CA ALA A 200 9.03 7.02 -1.58
C ALA A 200 10.26 7.10 -2.48
N ILE A 201 11.19 6.14 -2.39
CA ILE A 201 12.39 6.13 -3.24
C ILE A 201 12.06 5.63 -4.65
N ASN A 202 11.24 4.59 -4.78
CA ASN A 202 11.05 3.87 -6.03
C ASN A 202 9.78 4.25 -6.81
N HIS A 203 8.78 4.85 -6.17
CA HIS A 203 7.57 5.33 -6.85
C HIS A 203 7.83 6.68 -7.52
N ARG A 204 8.59 6.61 -8.61
CA ARG A 204 9.12 7.73 -9.37
C ARG A 204 8.86 7.51 -10.86
N ALA A 205 8.19 8.46 -11.51
CA ALA A 205 7.88 8.39 -12.93
C ALA A 205 9.10 8.59 -13.84
N ASP A 206 10.19 9.15 -13.30
CA ASP A 206 11.33 9.65 -14.06
C ASP A 206 12.47 8.64 -14.27
N ARG A 207 12.46 7.46 -13.63
CA ARG A 207 13.63 6.56 -13.58
C ARG A 207 13.52 5.26 -14.39
N TYR A 208 12.34 4.93 -14.92
CA TYR A 208 12.07 3.66 -15.61
C TYR A 208 11.67 3.84 -17.08
N ILE A 209 12.11 4.93 -17.69
CA ILE A 209 12.06 5.11 -19.13
C ILE A 209 13.29 4.37 -19.67
N ALA A 210 13.07 3.18 -20.22
CA ALA A 210 14.13 2.50 -20.97
C ALA A 210 14.56 3.43 -22.11
N LEU A 211 15.84 3.81 -22.12
CA LEU A 211 16.49 4.53 -23.22
C LEU A 211 16.59 3.64 -24.45
#